data_AF-A0A944B9V8-F1
#
_entry.id   AF-A0A944B9V8-F1
#
_cell.length_a   1.000
_cell.length_b   1.000
_cell.length_c   1.000
_cell.angle_alpha   90.00
_cell.angle_beta   90.00
_cell.angle_gamma   90.00
#
_symmetry.space_group_name_H-M   'P 1'
#
loop_
_entity.id
_entity.type
_entity.pdbx_description
1 polymer ?
#
loop_
_entity_poly.entity_id
_entity_poly.type
_entity_poly.pdbx_seq_one_letter_code
_entity_poly.pdbx_strand_id
1 'polypeptide(L)'
;DIKTKIIYLNSNPKAYNVDKFLKQMADSRSIFLFFFIGVDEKSIFKTILCSVYHDKLLDNTILQFHWAGRNTRGAAQFNGVAIDEMLKEREFHNNINCQKAKNFLNDLLNR
;
A
#
# COMPACT_ATOMS: atom_id res chain seq x y z
N ASP A 1 -7.98 -0.87 9.50
CA ASP A 1 -8.51 -1.90 8.58
C ASP A 1 -7.54 -3.07 8.60
N ILE A 2 -8.01 -4.31 8.65
CA ILE A 2 -7.16 -5.51 8.64
C ILE A 2 -7.47 -6.27 7.34
N LYS A 3 -6.41 -6.64 6.62
CA LYS A 3 -6.49 -7.38 5.36
C LYS A 3 -5.58 -8.59 5.43
N THR A 4 -6.08 -9.73 4.98
CA THR A 4 -5.35 -11.00 4.97
C THR A 4 -5.10 -11.44 3.53
N LYS A 5 -3.89 -11.89 3.24
CA LYS A 5 -3.50 -12.55 1.98
C LYS A 5 -2.95 -13.93 2.31
N ILE A 6 -3.38 -14.92 1.54
CA ILE A 6 -2.76 -16.26 1.54
C ILE A 6 -1.54 -16.20 0.62
N ILE A 7 -0.35 -16.53 1.14
CA ILE A 7 0.93 -16.30 0.45
C ILE A 7 1.01 -17.06 -0.89
N TYR A 8 0.56 -18.31 -0.95
CA TYR A 8 0.59 -19.14 -2.15
C TYR A 8 -0.49 -18.80 -3.20
N LEU A 9 -1.39 -17.85 -2.92
CA LEU A 9 -2.33 -17.33 -3.89
C LEU A 9 -1.81 -15.99 -4.46
N ASN A 10 -1.75 -15.89 -5.78
CA ASN A 10 -1.40 -14.67 -6.51
C ASN A 10 -2.56 -13.64 -6.45
N SER A 11 -2.83 -13.13 -5.25
CA SER A 11 -3.84 -12.10 -4.99
C SER A 11 -3.18 -10.78 -4.62
N ASN A 12 -3.79 -9.69 -5.07
CA ASN A 12 -3.37 -8.33 -4.75
C ASN A 12 -4.18 -7.81 -3.56
N PRO A 13 -3.56 -7.62 -2.38
CA PRO A 13 -4.28 -7.15 -1.21
C PRO A 13 -4.77 -5.71 -1.44
N LYS A 14 -6.02 -5.45 -1.07
CA LYS A 14 -6.60 -4.10 -1.10
C LYS A 14 -5.87 -3.22 -0.09
N ALA A 15 -5.47 -2.02 -0.50
CA ALA A 15 -4.78 -1.05 0.34
C ALA A 15 -5.76 -0.02 0.91
N TYR A 16 -6.20 0.94 0.08
CA TYR A 16 -7.10 2.01 0.48
C TYR A 16 -8.00 2.46 -0.67
N ASN A 17 -9.12 3.09 -0.33
CA ASN A 17 -9.87 3.89 -1.30
C ASN A 17 -9.14 5.22 -1.51
N VAL A 18 -8.98 5.64 -2.77
CA VAL A 18 -8.15 6.81 -3.12
C VAL A 18 -8.71 8.10 -2.54
N ASP A 19 -10.02 8.33 -2.63
CA ASP A 19 -10.64 9.56 -2.13
C ASP A 19 -10.55 9.68 -0.60
N LYS A 20 -10.78 8.58 0.11
CA LYS A 20 -10.61 8.53 1.57
C LYS A 20 -9.15 8.76 1.98
N PHE A 21 -8.22 8.17 1.23
CA PHE A 21 -6.79 8.36 1.44
C PHE A 21 -6.39 9.84 1.27
N LEU A 22 -6.70 10.45 0.13
CA LEU A 22 -6.39 11.85 -0.14
C LEU A 22 -7.04 12.79 0.89
N LYS A 23 -8.29 12.52 1.27
CA LYS A 23 -8.97 13.29 2.33
C LYS A 23 -8.21 13.22 3.66
N GLN A 24 -7.76 12.04 4.07
CA GLN A 24 -7.01 11.87 5.32
C GLN A 24 -5.65 12.58 5.23
N MET A 25 -4.95 12.45 4.10
CA MET A 25 -3.62 13.03 3.91
C MET A 25 -3.63 14.55 3.69
N ALA A 26 -4.79 15.13 3.39
CA ALA A 26 -4.96 16.59 3.33
C ALA A 26 -5.00 17.26 4.72
N ASP A 27 -5.22 16.50 5.79
CA ASP A 27 -5.14 17.02 7.16
C ASP A 27 -3.67 17.30 7.55
N SER A 28 -3.47 18.36 8.34
CA SER A 28 -2.16 18.77 8.79
C SER A 28 -1.52 17.69 9.66
N ARG A 29 -0.31 17.24 9.29
CA ARG A 29 0.48 16.23 10.02
C ARG A 29 -0.13 14.82 10.07
N SER A 30 -0.88 14.42 9.05
CA SER A 30 -1.30 13.03 8.88
C SER A 30 -0.14 12.09 8.58
N ILE A 31 -0.13 10.92 9.23
CA ILE A 31 0.81 9.82 8.98
C ILE A 31 0.00 8.56 8.68
N PHE A 32 0.27 7.90 7.57
CA PHE A 32 -0.34 6.62 7.21
C PHE A 32 0.75 5.56 7.13
N LEU A 33 0.65 4.56 8.02
CA LEU A 33 1.54 3.40 8.04
C LEU A 33 0.76 2.11 7.75
N PHE A 34 1.42 1.18 7.07
CA PHE A 34 1.02 -0.21 6.99
C PHE A 34 1.83 -1.03 8.00
N PHE A 35 1.13 -1.88 8.75
CA PHE A 35 1.77 -2.88 9.59
C PHE A 35 1.56 -4.25 8.97
N PHE A 36 2.59 -4.77 8.33
CA PHE A 36 2.58 -6.10 7.72
C PHE A 36 3.06 -7.13 8.74
N ILE A 37 2.34 -8.25 8.81
CA ILE A 37 2.66 -9.38 9.68
C ILE A 37 2.74 -10.61 8.79
N GLY A 38 3.94 -11.17 8.64
CA GLY A 38 4.19 -12.44 7.98
C GLY A 38 3.96 -13.58 8.97
N VAL A 39 2.99 -14.44 8.66
CA VAL A 39 2.62 -15.61 9.48
C VAL A 39 2.84 -16.87 8.65
N ASP A 40 3.46 -17.89 9.26
CA ASP A 40 3.57 -19.24 8.72
C ASP A 40 2.97 -20.26 9.70
N GLU A 41 3.13 -21.55 9.41
CA GLU A 41 2.61 -22.65 10.24
C GLU A 41 3.21 -22.68 11.64
N LYS A 42 4.40 -22.11 11.84
CA LYS A 42 5.14 -22.14 13.11
C LYS A 42 4.81 -20.92 13.98
N SER A 43 4.70 -19.72 13.41
CA SER A 43 4.22 -18.49 14.08
C SER A 43 4.41 -17.25 13.16
N ILE A 44 4.51 -16.05 13.75
CA ILE A 44 4.91 -14.82 13.05
C ILE A 44 6.41 -14.90 12.75
N PHE A 45 6.79 -14.87 11.47
CA PHE A 45 8.20 -14.89 11.05
C PHE A 45 8.76 -13.50 10.72
N LYS A 46 7.90 -12.51 10.46
CA LYS A 46 8.33 -11.12 10.17
C LYS A 46 7.23 -10.12 10.55
N THR A 47 7.63 -8.96 11.05
CA THR A 47 6.77 -7.78 11.12
C THR A 47 7.46 -6.59 10.48
N ILE A 48 6.68 -5.75 9.79
CA ILE A 48 7.18 -4.56 9.10
C ILE A 48 6.20 -3.41 9.35
N LEU A 49 6.70 -2.29 9.88
CA LEU A 49 5.98 -1.03 9.92
C LEU A 49 6.52 -0.12 8.81
N CYS A 50 5.68 0.18 7.83
CA CYS A 50 6.08 0.79 6.58
C CYS A 50 5.21 2.03 6.28
N SER A 51 5.81 3.12 5.82
CA SER A 51 5.05 4.28 5.36
C SER A 51 4.31 3.94 4.07
N VAL A 52 3.09 4.48 3.90
CA VAL A 52 2.39 4.44 2.59
C VAL A 52 3.24 5.00 1.44
N TYR A 53 4.20 5.87 1.75
CA TYR A 53 5.11 6.50 0.79
C TYR A 53 6.44 5.76 0.61
N HIS A 54 6.55 4.54 1.13
CA HIS A 54 7.73 3.71 0.87
C HIS A 54 7.86 3.45 -0.63
N ASP A 55 9.06 3.66 -1.17
CA ASP A 55 9.33 3.61 -2.60
C ASP A 55 8.86 2.32 -3.29
N LYS A 56 9.07 1.15 -2.66
CA LYS A 56 8.63 -0.15 -3.19
C LYS A 56 7.11 -0.29 -3.17
N LEU A 57 6.41 0.27 -2.19
CA LEU A 57 4.94 0.30 -2.18
C LEU A 57 4.40 1.21 -3.27
N LEU A 58 5.03 2.37 -3.49
CA LEU A 58 4.63 3.30 -4.56
C LEU A 58 4.78 2.65 -5.94
N ASP A 59 5.89 1.97 -6.21
CA ASP A 59 6.11 1.25 -7.49
C ASP A 59 5.11 0.13 -7.73
N ASN A 60 4.65 -0.48 -6.64
CA ASN A 60 3.82 -1.68 -6.68
C ASN A 60 2.37 -1.41 -6.32
N THR A 61 1.94 -0.15 -6.38
CA THR A 61 0.53 0.21 -6.19
C THR A 61 -0.22 0.09 -7.51
N ILE A 62 -1.19 -0.81 -7.53
CA ILE A 62 -2.12 -1.01 -8.65
C ILE A 62 -3.40 -0.25 -8.34
N LEU A 63 -3.78 0.68 -9.22
CA LEU A 63 -4.99 1.47 -9.04
C LEU A 63 -6.14 0.89 -9.86
N GLN A 64 -7.22 0.51 -9.17
CA GLN A 64 -8.43 -0.03 -9.76
C GLN A 64 -9.51 1.04 -9.87
N PHE A 65 -10.05 1.23 -11.06
CA PHE A 65 -11.22 2.07 -11.28
C PHE A 65 -12.50 1.38 -10.81
N HIS A 66 -13.51 2.17 -10.47
CA HIS A 66 -14.87 1.66 -10.35
C HIS A 66 -15.53 1.54 -11.72
N TRP A 67 -16.43 0.57 -11.85
CA TRP A 67 -17.33 0.46 -13.00
C TRP A 67 -18.21 1.72 -13.11
N ALA A 68 -18.65 2.01 -14.34
CA ALA A 68 -19.35 3.26 -14.69
C ALA A 68 -20.50 3.60 -13.72
N GLY A 69 -20.65 4.89 -13.40
CA GLY A 69 -21.73 5.41 -12.55
C GLY A 69 -21.33 5.79 -11.11
N ARG A 70 -20.07 5.59 -10.70
CA ARG A 70 -19.53 6.09 -9.43
C ARG A 70 -18.49 7.19 -9.66
N ASN A 71 -18.78 8.40 -9.18
CA ASN A 71 -17.87 9.55 -9.26
C ASN A 71 -16.80 9.46 -8.16
N THR A 72 -15.89 8.48 -8.28
CA THR A 72 -14.82 8.21 -7.30
C THR A 72 -13.55 7.77 -8.01
N ARG A 73 -12.39 8.11 -7.45
CA ARG A 73 -11.06 7.82 -8.05
C ARG A 73 -10.60 6.37 -7.94
N GLY A 74 -11.45 5.49 -7.39
CA GLY A 74 -11.19 4.07 -7.28
C GLY A 74 -10.51 3.63 -5.99
N ALA A 75 -9.85 2.48 -6.04
CA ALA A 75 -9.12 1.88 -4.93
C ALA A 75 -7.70 1.47 -5.32
N ALA A 76 -6.78 1.59 -4.38
CA ALA A 76 -5.43 1.06 -4.48
C ALA A 76 -5.37 -0.39 -3.99
N GLN A 77 -4.57 -1.19 -4.67
CA GLN A 77 -4.13 -2.51 -4.24
C GLN A 77 -2.60 -2.56 -4.31
N PHE A 78 -1.97 -3.44 -3.53
CA PHE A 78 -0.56 -3.72 -3.71
C PHE A 78 -0.36 -4.93 -4.61
N ASN A 79 0.71 -4.94 -5.39
CA ASN A 79 1.20 -6.15 -6.03
C ASN A 79 1.58 -7.15 -4.93
N GLY A 80 0.87 -8.28 -4.89
CA GLY A 80 1.07 -9.30 -3.85
C GLY A 80 2.50 -9.86 -3.81
N VAL A 81 3.16 -9.95 -4.96
CA VAL A 81 4.55 -10.44 -5.06
C VAL A 81 5.52 -9.49 -4.36
N ALA A 82 5.35 -8.19 -4.55
CA ALA A 82 6.21 -7.19 -3.92
C ALA A 82 6.09 -7.20 -2.39
N ILE A 83 4.89 -7.44 -1.86
CA ILE A 83 4.69 -7.61 -0.41
C ILE A 83 5.38 -8.87 0.11
N ASP A 84 5.27 -9.98 -0.63
CA ASP A 84 5.94 -11.23 -0.26
C ASP A 84 7.47 -11.07 -0.26
N GLU A 85 8.02 -10.34 -1.22
CA GLU A 85 9.45 -9.98 -1.25
C GLU A 85 9.84 -9.12 -0.04
N MET A 86 9.07 -8.07 0.26
CA MET A 86 9.33 -7.21 1.44
C MET A 86 9.37 -8.01 2.73
N LEU A 87 8.45 -8.97 2.90
CA LEU A 87 8.41 -9.84 4.10
C LEU A 87 9.60 -10.81 4.18
N LYS A 88 10.23 -11.14 3.05
CA LYS A 88 11.40 -12.03 2.96
C LYS A 88 12.73 -11.28 3.03
N GLU A 89 12.73 -9.95 2.92
CA GLU A 89 13.92 -9.13 3.05
C GLU A 89 14.55 -9.30 4.45
N ARG A 90 15.87 -9.52 4.49
CA ARG A 90 16.62 -9.74 5.73
C ARG A 90 16.50 -8.51 6.65
N GLU A 91 16.78 -7.34 6.11
CA GLU A 91 16.68 -6.06 6.79
C GLU A 91 15.70 -5.15 6.03
N PHE A 92 14.76 -4.54 6.74
CA PHE A 92 13.78 -3.64 6.15
C PHE A 92 14.12 -2.21 6.53
N HIS A 93 14.22 -1.34 5.52
CA HIS A 93 14.41 0.09 5.70
C HIS A 93 13.26 0.85 5.04
N ASN A 94 12.57 1.68 5.83
CA ASN A 94 11.46 2.50 5.34
C ASN A 94 11.98 3.69 4.53
N ASN A 95 12.33 3.45 3.27
CA ASN A 95 12.86 4.46 2.37
C ASN A 95 11.73 5.27 1.73
N ILE A 96 11.77 6.60 1.90
CA ILE A 96 10.81 7.54 1.31
C ILE A 96 11.54 8.43 0.32
N ASN A 97 11.25 8.24 -0.97
CA ASN A 97 11.67 9.17 -2.01
C ASN A 97 10.62 10.30 -2.13
N CYS A 98 10.95 11.48 -1.62
CA CYS A 98 10.03 12.62 -1.59
C CYS A 98 9.51 13.02 -2.97
N GLN A 99 10.35 12.98 -4.01
CA GLN A 99 9.92 13.35 -5.36
C GLN A 99 8.91 12.34 -5.91
N LYS A 100 9.18 11.05 -5.71
CA LYS A 100 8.30 9.96 -6.11
C LYS A 100 6.95 10.02 -5.38
N ALA A 101 6.98 10.26 -4.07
CA ALA A 101 5.77 10.43 -3.27
C ALA A 101 4.92 11.62 -3.75
N LYS A 102 5.55 12.75 -4.06
CA LYS A 102 4.86 13.92 -4.64
C LYS A 102 4.24 13.61 -5.99
N ASN A 103 4.98 12.96 -6.89
CA ASN A 103 4.48 12.57 -8.20
C ASN A 103 3.28 11.63 -8.06
N PHE A 104 3.40 10.60 -7.22
CA PHE A 104 2.30 9.68 -6.94
C PHE A 104 1.05 10.38 -6.41
N LEU A 105 1.19 11.34 -5.48
CA LEU A 105 0.06 12.11 -4.97
C LEU A 105 -0.57 13.00 -6.07
N ASN A 106 0.23 13.63 -6.91
CA ASN A 106 -0.27 14.41 -8.04
C ASN A 106 -1.03 13.53 -9.03
N ASP A 107 -0.54 12.33 -9.32
CA ASP A 107 -1.22 11.36 -10.19
C ASP A 107 -2.57 10.93 -9.61
N LEU A 108 -2.64 10.76 -8.28
CA LEU A 108 -3.92 10.48 -7.61
C LEU A 108 -4.88 11.68 -7.63
N LEU A 109 -4.37 12.91 -7.51
CA LEU A 109 -5.20 14.12 -7.49
C LEU A 109 -5.77 14.47 -8.87
N ASN A 110 -4.99 14.23 -9.94
CA ASN A 110 -5.34 14.53 -11.32
C ASN A 110 -6.22 13.44 -12.00
N ARG A 111 -6.57 12.40 -11.26
CA ARG A 111 -7.50 11.35 -11.68
C ARG A 111 -8.96 11.72 -11.51
#